data_AF-A0A0K2RB86-F1
#
_entry.id   AF-A0A0K2RB86-F1
#
_cell.length_a   1.000
_cell.length_b   1.000
_cell.length_c   1.000
_cell.angle_alpha   90.00
_cell.angle_beta   90.00
_cell.angle_gamma   90.00
#
_symmetry.space_group_name_H-M   'P 1'
#
loop_
_entity.id
_entity.type
_entity.pdbx_description
1 polymer ?
#
loop_
_entity_poly.entity_id
_entity_poly.type
_entity_poly.pdbx_seq_one_letter_code
_entity_poly.pdbx_strand_id
1 'polypeptide(L)'
;MTSQSGDRADSARADSCAYFVNNRPQVSWAWDLKDRNLNFLRAIDPGYYVHIRKHEAPILEEAGLDAQYAAASIRLAHAQAVETLFALLGALAQAPYCPIGWMLAYSNPELREVTKALISIQGLVDKSAWEEGVTLGKLANLVFSRTGWLEEKVASTAESFARMWQHWASSMLDMHQVAEYNSFKHGSRVALGGHAIRIGRETTPGLAVPSEGMVTMGGSVFGTSFYTSVELGGRLHQYPQQRSHNWSATALVDGLDLLAMSIRNVIACLRIIGGDDPGECEFQIPEDPAAYNLPFAPVRGVTLSSFDLKLGVENIEPLTKDQVLHRLRP
;
A
#
# COMPACT_ATOMS: atom_id res chain seq x y z
N MET A 1 -7.98 -28.73 -65.93
CA MET A 1 -7.41 -27.38 -65.77
C MET A 1 -8.23 -26.65 -64.71
N THR A 2 -7.54 -26.13 -63.68
CA THR A 2 -7.96 -25.12 -62.68
C THR A 2 -9.23 -25.46 -61.87
N SER A 3 -9.21 -25.92 -60.61
CA SER A 3 -8.52 -25.44 -59.39
C SER A 3 -8.52 -23.93 -59.21
N GLN A 4 -9.33 -23.45 -58.25
CA GLN A 4 -9.11 -22.30 -57.37
C GLN A 4 -10.19 -22.42 -56.27
N SER A 5 -9.98 -23.10 -55.14
CA SER A 5 -9.15 -22.71 -53.98
C SER A 5 -9.35 -21.24 -53.60
N GLY A 6 -10.49 -20.95 -52.98
CA GLY A 6 -10.72 -19.74 -52.20
C GLY A 6 -10.62 -20.04 -50.71
N ASP A 7 -9.48 -20.56 -50.26
CA ASP A 7 -9.10 -20.49 -48.84
C ASP A 7 -8.89 -19.01 -48.50
N ARG A 8 -9.93 -18.38 -47.94
CA ARG A 8 -9.73 -17.15 -47.18
C ARG A 8 -8.93 -17.53 -45.95
N ALA A 9 -7.64 -17.17 -45.97
CA ALA A 9 -6.80 -17.17 -44.79
C ALA A 9 -7.58 -16.57 -43.62
N ASP A 10 -7.86 -17.37 -42.59
CA ASP A 10 -8.21 -16.91 -41.26
C ASP A 10 -7.05 -16.03 -40.80
N SER A 11 -7.17 -14.73 -41.01
CA SER A 11 -6.25 -13.77 -40.41
C SER A 11 -6.41 -13.93 -38.90
N ALA A 12 -5.37 -14.43 -38.23
CA ALA A 12 -5.34 -14.53 -36.78
C ALA A 12 -5.90 -13.22 -36.19
N ARG A 13 -6.89 -13.33 -35.30
CA ARG A 13 -7.40 -12.18 -34.54
C ARG A 13 -6.62 -12.10 -33.24
N ALA A 14 -6.26 -10.89 -32.82
CA ALA A 14 -5.65 -10.68 -31.52
C ALA A 14 -6.65 -11.03 -30.40
N ASP A 15 -6.14 -11.56 -29.30
CA ASP A 15 -6.92 -11.79 -28.08
C ASP A 15 -7.31 -10.45 -27.45
N SER A 16 -8.45 -10.44 -26.76
CA SER A 16 -8.92 -9.30 -26.01
C SER A 16 -9.43 -9.71 -24.63
N CYS A 17 -9.21 -8.87 -23.63
CA CYS A 17 -9.86 -9.01 -22.33
C CYS A 17 -10.42 -7.66 -21.88
N ALA A 18 -11.73 -7.61 -21.66
CA ALA A 18 -12.43 -6.46 -21.10
C ALA A 18 -12.53 -6.60 -19.57
N TYR A 19 -12.33 -5.48 -18.88
CA TYR A 19 -12.35 -5.42 -17.41
C TYR A 19 -12.65 -4.01 -16.91
N PHE A 20 -12.85 -3.87 -15.61
CA PHE A 20 -12.98 -2.58 -14.95
C PHE A 20 -11.70 -2.22 -14.18
N VAL A 21 -11.41 -0.93 -14.14
CA VAL A 21 -10.50 -0.30 -13.16
C VAL A 21 -11.34 0.65 -12.34
N ASN A 22 -11.63 0.30 -11.10
CA ASN A 22 -12.68 0.95 -10.31
C ASN A 22 -14.02 0.97 -11.10
N ASN A 23 -14.44 2.14 -11.59
CA ASN A 23 -15.66 2.35 -12.38
C ASN A 23 -15.40 2.50 -13.88
N ARG A 24 -14.15 2.48 -14.30
CA ARG A 24 -13.74 2.80 -15.67
C ARG A 24 -13.57 1.51 -16.47
N PRO A 25 -14.36 1.28 -17.54
CA PRO A 25 -14.18 0.11 -18.39
C PRO A 25 -12.87 0.24 -19.19
N GLN A 26 -12.23 -0.89 -19.43
CA GLN A 26 -10.97 -1.02 -20.16
C GLN A 26 -11.02 -2.29 -21.03
N VAL A 27 -10.20 -2.32 -22.08
CA VAL A 27 -9.95 -3.52 -22.87
C VAL A 27 -8.47 -3.57 -23.22
N SER A 28 -7.84 -4.70 -22.96
CA SER A 28 -6.47 -4.99 -23.40
C SER A 28 -6.49 -5.92 -24.61
N TRP A 29 -5.61 -5.67 -25.57
CA TRP A 29 -5.44 -6.46 -26.79
C TRP A 29 -3.99 -6.93 -26.91
N ALA A 30 -3.78 -8.20 -27.22
CA ALA A 30 -2.47 -8.73 -27.58
C ALA A 30 -2.61 -10.03 -28.38
N TRP A 31 -1.58 -10.40 -29.14
CA TRP A 31 -1.55 -11.67 -29.89
C TRP A 31 -1.37 -12.90 -28.99
N ASP A 32 -0.85 -12.68 -27.78
CA ASP A 32 -0.41 -13.67 -26.80
C ASP A 32 -0.81 -13.22 -25.38
N LEU A 33 -2.04 -12.68 -25.22
CA LEU A 33 -2.45 -12.00 -23.99
C LEU A 33 -2.35 -12.91 -22.76
N LYS A 34 -2.73 -14.19 -22.90
CA LYS A 34 -2.62 -15.19 -21.84
C LYS A 34 -1.16 -15.34 -21.37
N ASP A 35 -0.24 -15.54 -22.30
CA ASP A 35 1.18 -15.75 -21.99
C ASP A 35 1.81 -14.50 -21.38
N ARG A 36 1.45 -13.30 -21.86
CA ARG A 36 1.89 -12.04 -21.25
C ARG A 36 1.45 -11.90 -19.80
N ASN A 37 0.20 -12.27 -19.49
CA ASN A 37 -0.29 -12.24 -18.11
C ASN A 37 0.50 -13.21 -17.22
N LEU A 38 0.71 -14.45 -17.68
CA LEU A 38 1.47 -15.45 -16.90
C LEU A 38 2.93 -15.04 -16.71
N ASN A 39 3.59 -14.54 -17.76
CA ASN A 39 4.97 -14.04 -17.67
C ASN A 39 5.08 -12.84 -16.73
N PHE A 40 4.13 -11.92 -16.76
CA PHE A 40 4.07 -10.81 -15.81
C PHE A 40 3.93 -11.29 -14.37
N LEU A 41 2.99 -12.20 -14.09
CA LEU A 41 2.77 -12.74 -12.75
C LEU A 41 4.00 -13.49 -12.21
N ARG A 42 4.68 -14.28 -13.06
CA ARG A 42 5.91 -15.01 -12.70
C ARG A 42 7.10 -14.07 -12.44
N ALA A 43 7.10 -12.87 -13.03
CA ALA A 43 8.17 -11.89 -12.87
C ALA A 43 8.07 -11.08 -11.57
N ILE A 44 6.90 -11.07 -10.90
CA ILE A 44 6.76 -10.42 -9.60
C ILE A 44 7.36 -11.34 -8.55
N ASP A 45 8.47 -10.93 -7.94
CA ASP A 45 9.16 -11.71 -6.90
C ASP A 45 8.96 -11.07 -5.50
N PRO A 46 8.09 -11.64 -4.65
CA PRO A 46 7.93 -11.18 -3.27
C PRO A 46 9.18 -11.39 -2.41
N GLY A 47 10.14 -12.22 -2.87
CA GLY A 47 11.42 -12.46 -2.24
C GLY A 47 12.26 -11.19 -2.09
N TYR A 48 12.01 -10.16 -2.90
CA TYR A 48 12.61 -8.83 -2.72
C TYR A 48 12.34 -8.24 -1.32
N TYR A 49 11.13 -8.37 -0.81
CA TYR A 49 10.76 -7.84 0.51
C TYR A 49 11.39 -8.64 1.65
N VAL A 50 11.50 -9.97 1.47
CA VAL A 50 12.22 -10.86 2.39
C VAL A 50 13.71 -10.54 2.40
N HIS A 51 14.29 -10.23 1.23
CA HIS A 51 15.69 -9.81 1.12
C HIS A 51 15.94 -8.53 1.91
N ILE A 52 15.13 -7.48 1.72
CA ILE A 52 15.23 -6.24 2.50
C ILE A 52 15.12 -6.53 4.00
N ARG A 53 14.10 -7.27 4.41
CA ARG A 53 13.93 -7.69 5.81
C ARG A 53 15.18 -8.38 6.35
N LYS A 54 15.77 -9.32 5.61
CA LYS A 54 16.96 -10.09 6.04
C LYS A 54 18.20 -9.21 6.21
N HIS A 55 18.39 -8.20 5.37
CA HIS A 55 19.58 -7.37 5.37
C HIS A 55 19.47 -6.13 6.26
N GLU A 56 18.29 -5.51 6.33
CA GLU A 56 18.08 -4.27 7.08
C GLU A 56 17.73 -4.53 8.56
N ALA A 57 17.02 -5.61 8.88
CA ALA A 57 16.57 -5.85 10.25
C ALA A 57 17.72 -5.95 11.28
N PRO A 58 18.86 -6.61 11.00
CA PRO A 58 19.98 -6.65 11.95
C PRO A 58 20.59 -5.27 12.24
N ILE A 59 20.55 -4.36 11.26
CA ILE A 59 21.12 -2.99 11.36
C ILE A 59 20.28 -2.12 12.32
N LEU A 60 19.00 -2.47 12.55
CA LEU A 60 18.15 -1.74 13.50
C LEU A 60 18.68 -1.76 14.95
N GLU A 61 19.50 -2.75 15.30
CA GLU A 61 20.12 -2.87 16.63
C GLU A 61 21.37 -2.00 16.78
N GLU A 62 21.90 -1.46 15.68
CA GLU A 62 23.04 -0.55 15.68
C GLU A 62 22.65 0.85 16.17
N ALA A 63 23.65 1.65 16.52
CA ALA A 63 23.44 3.04 16.93
C ALA A 63 23.75 4.01 15.79
N GLY A 64 23.01 5.12 15.73
CA GLY A 64 23.30 6.22 14.82
C GLY A 64 22.50 6.19 13.53
N LEU A 65 23.09 6.73 12.46
CA LEU A 65 22.39 6.97 11.19
C LEU A 65 22.08 5.69 10.41
N ASP A 66 22.91 4.66 10.50
CA ASP A 66 22.71 3.41 9.76
C ASP A 66 21.42 2.71 10.18
N ALA A 67 21.11 2.69 11.48
CA ALA A 67 19.82 2.20 11.98
C ALA A 67 18.63 3.02 11.44
N GLN A 68 18.79 4.34 11.26
CA GLN A 68 17.74 5.18 10.68
C GLN A 68 17.56 4.93 9.17
N TYR A 69 18.65 4.70 8.44
CA TYR A 69 18.59 4.34 7.03
C TYR A 69 17.96 2.97 6.82
N ALA A 70 18.32 1.98 7.63
CA ALA A 70 17.72 0.65 7.60
C ALA A 70 16.21 0.72 7.91
N ALA A 71 15.83 1.47 8.94
CA ALA A 71 14.44 1.68 9.30
C ALA A 71 13.66 2.37 8.17
N ALA A 72 14.25 3.37 7.50
CA ALA A 72 13.67 4.04 6.35
C ALA A 72 13.50 3.09 5.14
N SER A 73 14.50 2.26 4.86
CA SER A 73 14.48 1.22 3.83
C SER A 73 13.33 0.24 4.07
N ILE A 74 13.20 -0.26 5.30
CA ILE A 74 12.09 -1.14 5.72
C ILE A 74 10.73 -0.44 5.58
N ARG A 75 10.61 0.81 6.04
CA ARG A 75 9.35 1.58 5.94
C ARG A 75 8.92 1.78 4.49
N LEU A 76 9.87 2.09 3.61
CA LEU A 76 9.63 2.25 2.18
C LEU A 76 9.21 0.93 1.53
N ALA A 77 9.95 -0.15 1.80
CA ALA A 77 9.66 -1.48 1.29
C ALA A 77 8.28 -1.97 1.73
N HIS A 78 7.92 -1.72 3.00
CA HIS A 78 6.60 -2.09 3.52
C HIS A 78 5.49 -1.33 2.80
N ALA A 79 5.65 -0.03 2.57
CA ALA A 79 4.66 0.76 1.82
C ALA A 79 4.52 0.28 0.36
N GLN A 80 5.63 -0.06 -0.30
CA GLN A 80 5.64 -0.65 -1.64
C GLN A 80 4.95 -2.02 -1.69
N ALA A 81 5.22 -2.88 -0.72
CA ALA A 81 4.61 -4.21 -0.62
C ALA A 81 3.10 -4.12 -0.39
N VAL A 82 2.64 -3.21 0.48
CA VAL A 82 1.20 -2.94 0.67
C VAL A 82 0.55 -2.46 -0.64
N GLU A 83 1.13 -1.49 -1.33
CA GLU A 83 0.61 -0.99 -2.62
C GLU A 83 0.55 -2.12 -3.67
N THR A 84 1.59 -2.96 -3.74
CA THR A 84 1.66 -4.13 -4.64
C THR A 84 0.56 -5.15 -4.32
N LEU A 85 0.40 -5.50 -3.04
CA LEU A 85 -0.63 -6.44 -2.59
C LEU A 85 -2.03 -5.96 -2.98
N PHE A 86 -2.37 -4.70 -2.70
CA PHE A 86 -3.70 -4.18 -3.04
C PHE A 86 -3.92 -4.02 -4.54
N ALA A 87 -2.87 -3.72 -5.30
CA ALA A 87 -2.96 -3.72 -6.76
C ALA A 87 -3.27 -5.12 -7.30
N LEU A 88 -2.62 -6.17 -6.78
CA LEU A 88 -2.91 -7.56 -7.13
C LEU A 88 -4.29 -8.02 -6.67
N LEU A 89 -4.74 -7.61 -5.48
CA LEU A 89 -6.11 -7.89 -5.00
C LEU A 89 -7.16 -7.17 -5.87
N GLY A 90 -6.88 -5.94 -6.30
CA GLY A 90 -7.72 -5.21 -7.25
C GLY A 90 -7.81 -5.91 -8.61
N ALA A 91 -6.66 -6.38 -9.14
CA ALA A 91 -6.62 -7.19 -10.35
C ALA A 91 -7.38 -8.51 -10.18
N LEU A 92 -7.22 -9.22 -9.06
CA LEU A 92 -7.97 -10.46 -8.77
C LEU A 92 -9.48 -10.22 -8.69
N ALA A 93 -9.91 -9.09 -8.14
CA ALA A 93 -11.32 -8.75 -8.05
C ALA A 93 -11.92 -8.36 -9.40
N GLN A 94 -11.25 -7.50 -10.17
CA GLN A 94 -11.86 -6.83 -11.34
C GLN A 94 -11.38 -7.35 -12.70
N ALA A 95 -10.20 -7.97 -12.77
CA ALA A 95 -9.53 -8.36 -14.01
C ALA A 95 -8.67 -9.63 -13.86
N PRO A 96 -9.19 -10.74 -13.29
CA PRO A 96 -8.38 -11.92 -12.97
C PRO A 96 -7.80 -12.61 -14.22
N TYR A 97 -8.39 -12.38 -15.41
CA TYR A 97 -7.89 -12.87 -16.70
C TYR A 97 -7.00 -11.86 -17.45
N CYS A 98 -6.82 -10.64 -16.90
CA CYS A 98 -5.92 -9.63 -17.45
C CYS A 98 -5.23 -8.80 -16.35
N PRO A 99 -4.52 -9.44 -15.40
CA PRO A 99 -3.81 -8.73 -14.34
C PRO A 99 -2.80 -7.71 -14.87
N ILE A 100 -2.07 -8.00 -15.96
CA ILE A 100 -1.13 -7.02 -16.53
C ILE A 100 -1.86 -5.77 -17.03
N GLY A 101 -3.03 -5.95 -17.67
CA GLY A 101 -3.83 -4.84 -18.18
C GLY A 101 -4.37 -3.97 -17.05
N TRP A 102 -4.81 -4.57 -15.95
CA TRP A 102 -5.25 -3.84 -14.76
C TRP A 102 -4.10 -3.05 -14.13
N MET A 103 -2.95 -3.72 -13.94
CA MET A 103 -1.75 -3.13 -13.32
C MET A 103 -1.19 -1.94 -14.10
N LEU A 104 -1.31 -1.95 -15.43
CA LEU A 104 -0.88 -0.84 -16.29
C LEU A 104 -1.90 0.31 -16.37
N ALA A 105 -3.17 0.05 -16.03
CA ALA A 105 -4.27 1.00 -16.26
C ALA A 105 -4.72 1.75 -15.00
N TYR A 106 -4.47 1.23 -13.80
CA TYR A 106 -4.91 1.88 -12.56
C TYR A 106 -4.10 3.13 -12.22
N SER A 107 -4.76 4.07 -11.55
CA SER A 107 -4.12 5.19 -10.85
C SER A 107 -4.23 5.02 -9.34
N ASN A 108 -3.33 5.65 -8.58
CA ASN A 108 -3.36 5.56 -7.11
C ASN A 108 -4.70 5.96 -6.48
N PRO A 109 -5.41 7.01 -6.95
CA PRO A 109 -6.76 7.29 -6.48
C PRO A 109 -7.75 6.15 -6.76
N GLU A 110 -7.74 5.57 -7.96
CA GLU A 110 -8.63 4.46 -8.32
C GLU A 110 -8.34 3.21 -7.47
N LEU A 111 -7.07 2.89 -7.24
CA LEU A 111 -6.68 1.79 -6.36
C LEU A 111 -7.19 2.00 -4.93
N ARG A 112 -7.13 3.23 -4.39
CA ARG A 112 -7.71 3.54 -3.07
C ARG A 112 -9.23 3.37 -3.05
N GLU A 113 -9.94 3.77 -4.10
CA GLU A 113 -11.40 3.57 -4.18
C GLU A 113 -11.75 2.07 -4.24
N VAL A 114 -10.98 1.27 -4.99
CA VAL A 114 -11.12 -0.19 -4.99
C VAL A 114 -10.85 -0.77 -3.59
N THR A 115 -9.76 -0.36 -2.93
CA THR A 115 -9.44 -0.79 -1.56
C THR A 115 -10.54 -0.41 -0.57
N LYS A 116 -11.09 0.81 -0.64
CA LYS A 116 -12.24 1.26 0.16
C LYS A 116 -13.47 0.36 -0.06
N ALA A 117 -13.76 0.02 -1.30
CA ALA A 117 -14.88 -0.86 -1.62
C ALA A 117 -14.66 -2.27 -1.06
N LEU A 118 -13.46 -2.83 -1.18
CA LEU A 118 -13.12 -4.17 -0.68
C LEU A 118 -13.23 -4.32 0.84
N ILE A 119 -13.06 -3.23 1.59
CA ILE A 119 -13.23 -3.21 3.05
C ILE A 119 -14.64 -2.78 3.51
N SER A 120 -15.49 -2.35 2.58
CA SER A 120 -16.86 -1.96 2.89
C SER A 120 -17.75 -3.20 3.07
N ILE A 121 -18.87 -3.02 3.79
CA ILE A 121 -19.86 -4.09 3.99
C ILE A 121 -20.46 -4.51 2.64
N GLN A 122 -20.63 -3.57 1.71
CA GLN A 122 -21.23 -3.81 0.41
C GLN A 122 -20.27 -4.49 -0.58
N GLY A 123 -18.96 -4.40 -0.37
CA GLY A 123 -17.96 -4.89 -1.31
C GLY A 123 -17.95 -4.15 -2.65
N LEU A 124 -17.28 -4.72 -3.64
CA LEU A 124 -17.33 -4.25 -5.03
C LEU A 124 -18.64 -4.67 -5.71
N VAL A 125 -19.55 -3.71 -5.92
CA VAL A 125 -20.85 -3.92 -6.58
C VAL A 125 -20.73 -3.74 -8.10
N ASP A 126 -21.23 -4.71 -8.87
CA ASP A 126 -21.33 -4.75 -10.35
C ASP A 126 -20.03 -4.56 -11.16
N LYS A 127 -18.87 -4.71 -10.50
CA LYS A 127 -17.55 -4.34 -11.07
C LYS A 127 -16.45 -5.36 -10.79
N SER A 128 -16.84 -6.50 -10.23
CA SER A 128 -15.97 -7.65 -10.14
C SER A 128 -16.15 -8.52 -11.40
N ALA A 129 -15.18 -9.37 -11.67
CA ALA A 129 -15.23 -10.27 -12.82
C ALA A 129 -15.99 -11.58 -12.53
N TRP A 130 -16.34 -11.88 -11.28
CA TRP A 130 -16.80 -13.23 -10.90
C TRP A 130 -17.92 -13.29 -9.85
N GLU A 131 -18.19 -12.23 -9.08
CA GLU A 131 -19.29 -12.20 -8.10
C GLU A 131 -19.67 -10.77 -7.66
N GLU A 132 -20.92 -10.49 -7.34
CA GLU A 132 -21.28 -9.21 -6.70
C GLU A 132 -20.81 -9.13 -5.23
N GLY A 133 -20.48 -7.92 -4.79
CA GLY A 133 -20.12 -7.64 -3.40
C GLY A 133 -18.84 -8.35 -2.96
N VAL A 134 -17.79 -8.30 -3.78
CA VAL A 134 -16.47 -8.86 -3.44
C VAL A 134 -15.86 -8.06 -2.29
N THR A 135 -15.49 -8.75 -1.21
CA THR A 135 -14.77 -8.20 -0.04
C THR A 135 -13.40 -8.86 0.12
N LEU A 136 -12.55 -8.32 1.00
CA LEU A 136 -11.28 -8.97 1.35
C LEU A 136 -11.45 -10.42 1.86
N GLY A 137 -12.52 -10.69 2.61
CA GLY A 137 -12.84 -12.04 3.08
C GLY A 137 -13.17 -13.01 1.94
N LYS A 138 -13.94 -12.57 0.94
CA LYS A 138 -14.24 -13.38 -0.25
C LYS A 138 -12.98 -13.61 -1.09
N LEU A 139 -12.13 -12.59 -1.26
CA LEU A 139 -10.85 -12.73 -1.96
C LEU A 139 -9.91 -13.71 -1.26
N ALA A 140 -9.78 -13.63 0.07
CA ALA A 140 -8.95 -14.56 0.82
C ALA A 140 -9.44 -16.00 0.68
N ASN A 141 -10.77 -16.22 0.76
CA ASN A 141 -11.35 -17.54 0.51
C ASN A 141 -11.08 -18.02 -0.92
N LEU A 142 -11.23 -17.16 -1.92
CA LEU A 142 -10.92 -17.50 -3.31
C LEU A 142 -9.45 -17.92 -3.45
N VAL A 143 -8.52 -17.18 -2.85
CA VAL A 143 -7.08 -17.50 -2.87
C VAL A 143 -6.82 -18.87 -2.27
N PHE A 144 -7.26 -19.13 -1.04
CA PHE A 144 -6.93 -20.38 -0.34
C PHE A 144 -7.76 -21.58 -0.79
N SER A 145 -8.90 -21.38 -1.44
CA SER A 145 -9.68 -22.48 -2.05
C SER A 145 -8.92 -23.22 -3.17
N ARG A 146 -7.83 -22.62 -3.69
CA ARG A 146 -6.98 -23.21 -4.73
C ARG A 146 -5.86 -24.13 -4.20
N THR A 147 -5.73 -24.26 -2.88
CA THR A 147 -4.64 -25.01 -2.22
C THR A 147 -4.86 -26.52 -2.15
N GLY A 148 -6.08 -27.00 -2.37
CA GLY A 148 -6.47 -28.39 -2.13
C GLY A 148 -6.57 -28.78 -0.64
N TRP A 149 -6.48 -27.81 0.28
CA TRP A 149 -6.65 -28.06 1.71
C TRP A 149 -8.11 -28.35 2.09
N LEU A 150 -8.29 -28.94 3.27
CA LEU A 150 -9.62 -29.10 3.88
C LEU A 150 -10.28 -27.74 4.11
N GLU A 151 -11.61 -27.71 3.97
CA GLU A 151 -12.42 -26.49 4.05
C GLU A 151 -12.20 -25.71 5.36
N GLU A 152 -12.08 -26.39 6.50
CA GLU A 152 -11.80 -25.76 7.80
C GLU A 152 -10.45 -25.03 7.82
N LYS A 153 -9.42 -25.62 7.21
CA LYS A 153 -8.09 -25.00 7.08
C LYS A 153 -8.15 -23.80 6.13
N VAL A 154 -8.88 -23.91 5.03
CA VAL A 154 -9.12 -22.80 4.09
C VAL A 154 -9.80 -21.64 4.81
N ALA A 155 -10.90 -21.90 5.53
CA ALA A 155 -11.68 -20.88 6.21
C ALA A 155 -10.86 -20.15 7.28
N SER A 156 -10.19 -20.88 8.17
CA SER A 156 -9.36 -20.29 9.25
C SER A 156 -8.14 -19.51 8.71
N THR A 157 -7.50 -20.00 7.65
CA THR A 157 -6.39 -19.29 7.00
C THR A 157 -6.90 -18.03 6.30
N ALA A 158 -7.99 -18.14 5.54
CA ALA A 158 -8.59 -17.02 4.82
C ALA A 158 -9.03 -15.91 5.79
N GLU A 159 -9.63 -16.26 6.93
CA GLU A 159 -9.98 -15.29 7.98
C GLU A 159 -8.75 -14.53 8.49
N SER A 160 -7.66 -15.25 8.77
CA SER A 160 -6.43 -14.66 9.29
C SER A 160 -5.79 -13.68 8.29
N PHE A 161 -5.71 -14.06 7.01
CA PHE A 161 -5.23 -13.17 5.95
C PHE A 161 -6.18 -12.00 5.69
N ALA A 162 -7.49 -12.21 5.66
CA ALA A 162 -8.46 -11.14 5.47
C ALA A 162 -8.35 -10.08 6.57
N ARG A 163 -8.17 -10.50 7.83
CA ARG A 163 -7.95 -9.58 8.96
C ARG A 163 -6.65 -8.78 8.78
N MET A 164 -5.54 -9.43 8.39
CA MET A 164 -4.30 -8.70 8.10
C MET A 164 -4.47 -7.68 6.97
N TRP A 165 -5.09 -8.09 5.87
CA TRP A 165 -5.35 -7.21 4.74
C TRP A 165 -6.25 -6.04 5.15
N GLN A 166 -7.25 -6.25 6.00
CA GLN A 166 -8.08 -5.17 6.54
C GLN A 166 -7.26 -4.10 7.31
N HIS A 167 -6.26 -4.52 8.10
CA HIS A 167 -5.37 -3.60 8.79
C HIS A 167 -4.49 -2.80 7.80
N TRP A 168 -3.88 -3.46 6.81
CA TRP A 168 -3.05 -2.77 5.82
C TRP A 168 -3.86 -1.89 4.87
N ALA A 169 -5.11 -2.25 4.56
CA ALA A 169 -6.03 -1.42 3.79
C ALA A 169 -6.26 -0.09 4.51
N SER A 170 -6.48 -0.14 5.83
CA SER A 170 -6.66 1.06 6.65
C SER A 170 -5.42 1.97 6.59
N SER A 171 -4.22 1.41 6.68
CA SER A 171 -2.96 2.16 6.54
C SER A 171 -2.75 2.75 5.14
N MET A 172 -3.13 2.02 4.10
CA MET A 172 -3.05 2.49 2.70
C MET A 172 -3.99 3.67 2.42
N LEU A 173 -5.13 3.71 3.12
CA LEU A 173 -6.15 4.74 2.99
C LEU A 173 -5.90 5.94 3.91
N ASP A 174 -4.98 5.84 4.86
CA ASP A 174 -4.57 6.93 5.72
C ASP A 174 -3.76 7.98 4.95
N MET A 175 -4.33 9.17 4.79
CA MET A 175 -3.72 10.27 4.04
C MET A 175 -2.41 10.77 4.64
N HIS A 176 -2.17 10.57 5.94
CA HIS A 176 -0.88 10.89 6.55
C HIS A 176 0.22 9.94 6.08
N GLN A 177 -0.07 8.64 6.05
CA GLN A 177 0.86 7.63 5.55
C GLN A 177 1.08 7.75 4.05
N VAL A 178 0.03 8.09 3.28
CA VAL A 178 0.15 8.40 1.85
C VAL A 178 1.11 9.57 1.61
N ALA A 179 1.00 10.64 2.40
CA ALA A 179 1.87 11.80 2.28
C ALA A 179 3.32 11.49 2.70
N GLU A 180 3.52 10.70 3.76
CA GLU A 180 4.82 10.21 4.19
C GLU A 180 5.48 9.39 3.07
N TYR A 181 4.76 8.40 2.52
CA TYR A 181 5.27 7.54 1.46
C TYR A 181 5.60 8.33 0.18
N ASN A 182 4.77 9.30 -0.21
CA ASN A 182 5.09 10.20 -1.32
C ASN A 182 6.32 11.08 -1.05
N SER A 183 6.58 11.43 0.22
CA SER A 183 7.78 12.18 0.59
C SER A 183 9.04 11.32 0.43
N PHE A 184 8.97 10.04 0.78
CA PHE A 184 10.02 9.07 0.45
C PHE A 184 10.22 8.89 -1.06
N LYS A 185 9.14 8.59 -1.80
CA LYS A 185 9.19 8.30 -3.25
C LYS A 185 9.77 9.44 -4.08
N HIS A 186 9.61 10.68 -3.66
CA HIS A 186 10.03 11.87 -4.41
C HIS A 186 11.28 12.52 -3.81
N GLY A 187 12.36 11.75 -3.67
CA GLY A 187 13.69 12.25 -3.31
C GLY A 187 13.95 12.32 -1.80
N SER A 188 13.32 11.45 -1.01
CA SER A 188 13.53 11.37 0.44
C SER A 188 13.39 12.73 1.13
N ARG A 189 12.27 13.42 0.84
CA ARG A 189 11.92 14.75 1.43
C ARG A 189 11.41 14.61 2.86
N VAL A 190 12.11 13.81 3.65
CA VAL A 190 11.79 13.48 5.03
C VAL A 190 13.03 13.69 5.88
N ALA A 191 12.85 14.15 7.11
CA ALA A 191 13.86 14.03 8.15
C ALA A 191 13.64 12.70 8.87
N LEU A 192 14.70 11.89 8.97
CA LEU A 192 14.66 10.60 9.66
C LEU A 192 14.83 10.79 11.17
N GLY A 193 14.16 9.92 11.93
CA GLY A 193 14.18 9.95 13.37
C GLY A 193 12.77 10.06 13.93
N GLY A 194 12.52 9.32 15.00
CA GLY A 194 11.27 9.44 15.75
C GLY A 194 11.24 10.66 16.66
N HIS A 195 10.11 10.83 17.34
CA HIS A 195 9.90 11.89 18.30
C HIS A 195 9.28 11.35 19.59
N ALA A 196 9.42 12.11 20.68
CA ALA A 196 8.76 11.83 21.94
C ALA A 196 8.12 13.12 22.48
N ILE A 197 6.98 12.99 23.16
CA ILE A 197 6.36 14.12 23.86
C ILE A 197 6.63 13.97 25.35
N ARG A 198 7.04 15.08 25.97
CA ARG A 198 7.23 15.19 27.41
C ARG A 198 6.41 16.38 27.91
N ILE A 199 5.71 16.20 29.03
CA ILE A 199 4.84 17.24 29.62
C ILE A 199 5.27 17.42 31.07
N GLY A 200 5.53 18.66 31.47
CA GLY A 200 5.80 19.05 32.85
C GLY A 200 4.85 20.13 33.29
N ARG A 201 4.40 20.10 34.55
CA ARG A 201 3.60 21.18 35.12
C ARG A 201 4.54 22.30 35.57
N GLU A 202 4.33 23.51 35.04
CA GLU A 202 5.06 24.70 35.49
C GLU A 202 4.91 24.88 37.00
N THR A 203 6.04 25.03 37.69
CA THR A 203 6.08 25.39 39.12
C THR A 203 6.00 26.90 39.32
N THR A 204 6.39 27.67 38.30
CA THR A 204 6.26 29.13 38.22
C THR A 204 5.69 29.50 36.84
N PRO A 205 4.58 30.26 36.76
CA PRO A 205 3.96 30.60 35.48
C PRO A 205 4.93 31.26 34.49
N GLY A 206 5.01 30.71 33.27
CA GLY A 206 5.87 31.21 32.20
C GLY A 206 7.33 30.77 32.29
N LEU A 207 7.70 29.95 33.29
CA LEU A 207 9.01 29.32 33.36
C LEU A 207 8.91 27.83 33.00
N ALA A 208 9.67 27.44 31.98
CA ALA A 208 9.74 26.06 31.52
C ALA A 208 10.21 25.13 32.64
N VAL A 209 9.58 23.96 32.73
CA VAL A 209 9.96 22.93 33.71
C VAL A 209 11.29 22.31 33.31
N PRO A 210 12.25 22.12 34.26
CA PRO A 210 13.46 21.36 34.01
C PRO A 210 13.17 19.94 33.50
N SER A 211 14.12 19.33 32.82
CA SER A 211 13.91 18.03 32.16
C SER A 211 13.49 16.93 33.15
N GLU A 212 13.99 17.00 34.39
CA GLU A 212 13.72 16.05 35.47
C GLU A 212 12.27 16.15 35.97
N GLY A 213 11.63 17.30 35.80
CA GLY A 213 10.23 17.54 36.16
C GLY A 213 9.24 17.22 35.04
N MET A 214 9.72 16.75 33.88
CA MET A 214 8.87 16.36 32.76
C MET A 214 8.54 14.86 32.77
N VAL A 215 7.25 14.53 32.60
CA VAL A 215 6.77 13.16 32.42
C VAL A 215 6.75 12.82 30.93
N THR A 216 7.31 11.67 30.55
CA THR A 216 7.26 11.18 29.17
C THR A 216 5.89 10.59 28.84
N MET A 217 5.31 11.01 27.71
CA MET A 217 4.10 10.45 27.13
C MET A 217 4.40 9.30 26.16
N GLY A 218 5.66 8.88 26.08
CA GLY A 218 6.16 7.90 25.12
C GLY A 218 6.59 8.53 23.79
N GLY A 219 6.98 7.66 22.86
CA GLY A 219 7.57 8.03 21.58
C GLY A 219 8.31 6.86 20.96
N SER A 220 8.89 7.09 19.80
CA SER A 220 9.75 6.13 19.10
C SER A 220 11.08 6.79 18.77
N VAL A 221 12.13 5.99 18.66
CA VAL A 221 13.41 6.41 18.07
C VAL A 221 13.36 6.37 16.54
N PHE A 222 12.37 5.66 15.99
CA PHE A 222 12.13 5.54 14.55
C PHE A 222 10.86 6.29 14.15
N GLY A 223 10.96 7.01 13.05
CA GLY A 223 9.90 7.85 12.55
C GLY A 223 10.39 8.76 11.45
N THR A 224 9.51 9.64 11.02
CA THR A 224 9.82 10.70 10.07
C THR A 224 9.20 12.02 10.47
N SER A 225 9.83 13.11 10.05
CA SER A 225 9.18 14.42 9.93
C SER A 225 9.18 14.88 8.48
N PHE A 226 8.07 15.41 8.00
CA PHE A 226 7.90 15.81 6.61
C PHE A 226 6.86 16.93 6.47
N TYR A 227 6.85 17.61 5.33
CA TYR A 227 5.89 18.67 5.05
C TYR A 227 4.73 18.17 4.18
N THR A 228 3.52 18.58 4.53
CA THR A 228 2.30 18.41 3.73
C THR A 228 1.76 19.77 3.30
N SER A 229 1.20 19.87 2.10
CA SER A 229 0.52 21.09 1.67
C SER A 229 -0.90 21.14 2.25
N VAL A 230 -1.23 22.26 2.89
CA VAL A 230 -2.59 22.60 3.34
C VAL A 230 -3.10 23.75 2.49
N GLU A 231 -4.21 23.55 1.78
CA GLU A 231 -4.83 24.60 0.98
C GLU A 231 -5.52 25.65 1.87
N LEU A 232 -5.28 26.93 1.56
CA LEU A 232 -5.84 28.09 2.27
C LEU A 232 -6.81 28.84 1.35
N GLY A 233 -7.94 28.20 1.03
CA GLY A 233 -8.95 28.80 0.13
C GLY A 233 -8.67 28.56 -1.36
N GLY A 234 -8.21 27.34 -1.69
CA GLY A 234 -7.95 26.88 -3.05
C GLY A 234 -6.46 26.75 -3.39
N ARG A 235 -6.15 26.26 -4.59
CA ARG A 235 -4.79 25.83 -4.98
C ARG A 235 -3.74 26.94 -5.07
N LEU A 236 -4.15 28.21 -5.10
CA LEU A 236 -3.22 29.33 -5.21
C LEU A 236 -2.51 29.62 -3.88
N HIS A 237 -3.19 29.41 -2.76
CA HIS A 237 -2.71 29.70 -1.42
C HIS A 237 -2.51 28.39 -0.68
N GLN A 238 -1.28 28.11 -0.29
CA GLN A 238 -0.96 26.90 0.46
C GLN A 238 -0.01 27.20 1.60
N TYR A 239 -0.16 26.44 2.68
CA TYR A 239 0.72 26.45 3.83
C TYR A 239 1.46 25.11 3.93
N PRO A 240 2.80 25.10 3.98
CA PRO A 240 3.56 23.89 4.26
C PRO A 240 3.44 23.56 5.75
N GLN A 241 2.69 22.50 6.06
CA GLN A 241 2.52 22.02 7.43
C GLN A 241 3.51 20.90 7.74
N GLN A 242 4.29 21.04 8.80
CA GLN A 242 5.14 19.98 9.31
C GLN A 242 4.30 18.90 10.02
N ARG A 243 4.59 17.64 9.70
CA ARG A 243 4.01 16.46 10.31
C ARG A 243 5.14 15.56 10.81
N SER A 244 4.93 14.91 11.94
CA SER A 244 5.84 13.89 12.47
C SER A 244 5.09 12.59 12.73
N HIS A 245 5.63 11.48 12.25
CA HIS A 245 5.03 10.16 12.34
C HIS A 245 6.03 9.15 12.92
N ASN A 246 5.70 8.57 14.07
CA ASN A 246 6.43 7.46 14.67
C ASN A 246 5.85 6.14 14.20
N TRP A 247 6.72 5.15 14.03
CA TRP A 247 6.32 3.78 13.70
C TRP A 247 7.27 2.78 14.36
N SER A 248 6.86 1.51 14.40
CA SER A 248 7.66 0.41 14.95
C SER A 248 8.43 -0.27 13.82
N ALA A 249 9.74 -0.04 13.74
CA ALA A 249 10.59 -0.68 12.73
C ALA A 249 10.51 -2.22 12.82
N THR A 250 10.49 -2.77 14.03
CA THR A 250 10.35 -4.21 14.28
C THR A 250 9.00 -4.75 13.76
N ALA A 251 7.89 -4.05 14.01
CA ALA A 251 6.60 -4.50 13.49
C ALA A 251 6.54 -4.45 11.95
N LEU A 252 7.22 -3.47 11.33
CA LEU A 252 7.34 -3.39 9.87
C LEU A 252 8.20 -4.53 9.31
N VAL A 253 9.26 -4.93 10.02
CA VAL A 253 10.07 -6.12 9.69
C VAL A 253 9.20 -7.38 9.65
N ASP A 254 8.41 -7.62 10.69
CA ASP A 254 7.48 -8.76 10.74
C ASP A 254 6.41 -8.65 9.63
N GLY A 255 6.00 -7.43 9.31
CA GLY A 255 5.05 -7.15 8.23
C GLY A 255 5.57 -7.52 6.84
N LEU A 256 6.87 -7.35 6.56
CA LEU A 256 7.46 -7.65 5.25
C LEU A 256 7.34 -9.14 4.89
N ASP A 257 7.54 -10.04 5.85
CA ASP A 257 7.41 -11.48 5.61
C ASP A 257 5.97 -11.87 5.27
N LEU A 258 4.99 -11.37 6.04
CA LEU A 258 3.58 -11.66 5.81
C LEU A 258 3.02 -10.98 4.54
N LEU A 259 3.53 -9.80 4.18
CA LEU A 259 3.23 -9.16 2.90
C LEU A 259 3.80 -9.99 1.74
N ALA A 260 5.03 -10.49 1.85
CA ALA A 260 5.62 -11.35 0.83
C ALA A 260 4.80 -12.63 0.63
N MET A 261 4.38 -13.28 1.72
CA MET A 261 3.47 -14.45 1.66
C MET A 261 2.13 -14.08 1.02
N SER A 262 1.53 -12.96 1.41
CA SER A 262 0.25 -12.49 0.84
C SER A 262 0.33 -12.26 -0.67
N ILE A 263 1.37 -11.56 -1.13
CA ILE A 263 1.61 -11.27 -2.54
C ILE A 263 1.81 -12.59 -3.30
N ARG A 264 2.63 -13.52 -2.76
CA ARG A 264 2.85 -14.84 -3.36
C ARG A 264 1.54 -15.62 -3.53
N ASN A 265 0.71 -15.67 -2.48
CA ASN A 265 -0.54 -16.41 -2.51
C ASN A 265 -1.53 -15.83 -3.54
N VAL A 266 -1.61 -14.50 -3.65
CA VAL A 266 -2.47 -13.84 -4.66
C VAL A 266 -1.93 -14.10 -6.07
N ILE A 267 -0.61 -14.05 -6.28
CA ILE A 267 0.01 -14.41 -7.57
C ILE A 267 -0.29 -15.86 -7.94
N ALA A 268 -0.12 -16.80 -6.99
CA ALA A 268 -0.42 -18.21 -7.21
C ALA A 268 -1.90 -18.41 -7.63
N CYS A 269 -2.83 -17.75 -6.94
CA CYS A 269 -4.25 -17.77 -7.32
C CYS A 269 -4.49 -17.22 -8.74
N LEU A 270 -3.91 -16.06 -9.07
CA LEU A 270 -4.03 -15.43 -10.39
C LEU A 270 -3.42 -16.31 -11.50
N ARG A 271 -2.28 -16.96 -11.24
CA ARG A 271 -1.64 -17.90 -12.18
C ARG A 271 -2.55 -19.10 -12.46
N ILE A 272 -3.13 -19.70 -11.42
CA ILE A 272 -4.08 -20.81 -11.56
C ILE A 272 -5.31 -20.38 -12.37
N ILE A 273 -5.88 -19.19 -12.10
CA ILE A 273 -7.01 -18.65 -12.88
C ILE A 273 -6.61 -18.40 -14.34
N GLY A 274 -5.38 -17.92 -14.56
CA GLY A 274 -4.77 -17.74 -15.88
C GLY A 274 -4.44 -19.05 -16.60
N GLY A 275 -4.68 -20.22 -15.98
CA GLY A 275 -4.45 -21.53 -16.57
C GLY A 275 -2.98 -21.98 -16.55
N ASP A 276 -2.20 -21.49 -15.59
CA ASP A 276 -0.88 -22.05 -15.25
C ASP A 276 -1.03 -23.38 -14.49
N ASP A 277 0.04 -24.16 -14.40
CA ASP A 277 0.05 -25.42 -13.65
C ASP A 277 -0.11 -25.15 -12.13
N PRO A 278 -1.17 -25.66 -11.46
CA PRO A 278 -1.32 -25.54 -10.02
C PRO A 278 -0.16 -26.17 -9.24
N GLY A 279 0.51 -27.19 -9.79
CA GLY A 279 1.68 -27.83 -9.17
C GLY A 279 2.91 -26.92 -9.08
N GLU A 280 3.00 -25.89 -9.93
CA GLU A 280 4.06 -24.87 -9.91
C GLU A 280 3.68 -23.60 -9.14
N CYS A 281 2.50 -23.59 -8.50
CA CYS A 281 1.95 -22.45 -7.78
C CYS A 281 2.06 -22.66 -6.27
N GLU A 282 3.06 -22.03 -5.64
CA GLU A 282 3.30 -22.17 -4.21
C GLU A 282 2.42 -21.23 -3.37
N PHE A 283 1.82 -21.78 -2.32
CA PHE A 283 1.15 -21.02 -1.28
C PHE A 283 1.96 -21.08 0.03
N GLN A 284 2.11 -19.94 0.69
CA GLN A 284 2.85 -19.81 1.94
C GLN A 284 1.98 -19.22 3.04
N ILE A 285 2.11 -19.78 4.23
CA ILE A 285 1.48 -19.29 5.46
C ILE A 285 2.51 -19.34 6.58
N PRO A 286 2.42 -18.48 7.60
CA PRO A 286 3.29 -18.61 8.77
C PRO A 286 3.05 -19.95 9.49
N GLU A 287 4.12 -20.52 10.02
CA GLU A 287 4.06 -21.76 10.82
C GLU A 287 3.40 -21.52 12.18
N ASP A 288 3.68 -20.38 12.80
CA ASP A 288 3.10 -19.96 14.07
C ASP A 288 1.89 -19.03 13.85
N PRO A 289 0.68 -19.40 14.30
CA PRO A 289 -0.50 -18.54 14.26
C PRO A 289 -0.33 -17.19 14.97
N ALA A 290 0.58 -17.07 15.94
CA ALA A 290 0.85 -15.78 16.60
C ALA A 290 1.49 -14.76 15.64
N ALA A 291 2.19 -15.23 14.59
CA ALA A 291 2.88 -14.38 13.63
C ALA A 291 1.94 -13.39 12.93
N TYR A 292 0.67 -13.78 12.70
CA TYR A 292 -0.35 -12.91 12.10
C TYR A 292 -0.58 -11.59 12.85
N ASN A 293 -0.22 -11.52 14.14
CA ASN A 293 -0.46 -10.34 14.97
C ASN A 293 0.80 -9.48 15.20
N LEU A 294 1.99 -10.00 14.91
CA LEU A 294 3.26 -9.30 15.16
C LEU A 294 3.35 -7.93 14.46
N PRO A 295 2.93 -7.77 13.19
CA PRO A 295 3.02 -6.47 12.52
C PRO A 295 2.12 -5.39 13.11
N PHE A 296 1.17 -5.76 13.97
CA PHE A 296 0.20 -4.85 14.57
C PHE A 296 0.49 -4.55 16.03
N ALA A 297 1.70 -4.90 16.51
CA ALA A 297 2.16 -4.48 17.82
C ALA A 297 2.10 -2.94 17.92
N PRO A 298 1.42 -2.39 18.95
CA PRO A 298 1.20 -0.96 19.04
C PRO A 298 2.52 -0.20 19.24
N VAL A 299 2.68 0.91 18.52
CA VAL A 299 3.71 1.91 18.84
C VAL A 299 3.36 2.49 20.20
N ARG A 300 4.27 2.41 21.17
CA ARG A 300 4.01 2.93 22.52
C ARG A 300 4.12 4.46 22.51
N GLY A 301 3.01 5.12 22.86
CA GLY A 301 2.97 6.58 23.03
C GLY A 301 2.50 7.31 21.78
N VAL A 302 3.12 8.47 21.51
CA VAL A 302 2.67 9.39 20.45
C VAL A 302 3.06 8.85 19.08
N THR A 303 2.06 8.61 18.23
CA THR A 303 2.28 8.09 16.87
C THR A 303 2.31 9.23 15.85
N LEU A 304 1.39 10.20 15.92
CA LEU A 304 1.33 11.34 15.01
C LEU A 304 1.34 12.64 15.81
N SER A 305 2.13 13.62 15.36
CA SER A 305 2.13 14.97 15.92
C SER A 305 2.36 16.06 14.86
N SER A 306 1.94 17.27 15.21
CA SER A 306 2.15 18.50 14.44
C SER A 306 2.25 19.63 15.47
N PHE A 307 3.35 20.39 15.46
CA PHE A 307 3.59 21.51 16.39
C PHE A 307 3.59 22.87 15.71
N ASP A 308 3.11 22.92 14.47
CA ASP A 308 2.99 24.17 13.72
C ASP A 308 1.96 25.12 14.31
N LEU A 309 2.24 26.42 14.18
CA LEU A 309 1.24 27.46 14.38
C LEU A 309 0.17 27.33 13.30
N LYS A 310 -1.09 27.22 13.71
CA LYS A 310 -2.22 27.12 12.80
C LYS A 310 -2.31 28.41 11.96
N LEU A 311 -2.18 28.28 10.64
CA LEU A 311 -2.43 29.34 9.68
C LEU A 311 -3.74 29.06 8.95
N GLY A 312 -4.72 29.95 9.10
CA GLY A 312 -6.02 29.90 8.43
C GLY A 312 -6.17 30.99 7.37
N VAL A 313 -7.28 30.94 6.62
CA VAL A 313 -7.63 31.95 5.61
C VAL A 313 -7.79 33.35 6.22
N GLU A 314 -8.18 33.41 7.49
CA GLU A 314 -8.30 34.62 8.30
C GLU A 314 -6.94 35.27 8.62
N ASN A 315 -5.83 34.55 8.43
CA ASN A 315 -4.49 35.02 8.72
C ASN A 315 -3.72 35.49 7.49
N ILE A 316 -4.34 35.44 6.29
CA ILE A 316 -3.69 35.80 5.03
C ILE A 316 -4.47 36.91 4.32
N GLU A 317 -3.78 37.65 3.47
CA GLU A 317 -4.42 38.51 2.46
C GLU A 317 -4.59 37.69 1.17
N PRO A 318 -5.82 37.31 0.77
CA PRO A 318 -6.03 36.48 -0.41
C PRO A 318 -5.60 37.23 -1.68
N LEU A 319 -4.67 36.65 -2.42
CA LEU A 319 -4.24 37.16 -3.71
C LEU A 319 -5.00 36.50 -4.86
N THR A 320 -5.24 37.26 -5.91
CA THR A 320 -5.65 36.77 -7.23
C THR A 320 -4.45 36.26 -8.02
N LYS A 321 -4.73 35.49 -9.08
CA LYS A 321 -3.69 35.00 -10.00
C LYS A 321 -2.84 36.15 -10.58
N ASP A 322 -3.47 37.24 -10.98
CA ASP A 322 -2.76 38.38 -11.59
C ASP A 322 -1.87 39.11 -10.58
N GLN A 323 -2.32 39.25 -9.33
CA GLN A 323 -1.50 39.81 -8.25
C GLN A 323 -0.28 38.94 -7.97
N VAL A 324 -0.43 37.60 -7.97
CA VAL A 324 0.71 36.69 -7.83
C VAL A 324 1.67 36.82 -9.02
N LEU A 325 1.16 36.87 -10.26
CA LEU A 325 2.00 37.06 -11.44
C LEU A 325 2.75 38.40 -11.42
N HIS A 326 2.15 39.45 -10.88
CA HIS A 326 2.81 40.74 -10.69
C HIS A 326 3.96 40.63 -9.67
N ARG A 327 3.77 39.90 -8.55
CA ARG A 327 4.82 39.67 -7.54
C ARG A 327 5.99 38.81 -8.04
N LEU A 328 5.77 37.96 -9.04
CA LEU A 328 6.81 37.12 -9.63
C LEU A 328 7.72 37.88 -10.60
N ARG A 329 7.30 39.06 -11.04
CA ARG A 329 8.13 39.92 -11.89
C ARG A 329 9.03 40.75 -10.96
N PRO A 330 10.36 40.65 -11.11
CA PRO A 330 11.31 41.37 -10.25
C PRO A 330 11.17 42.89 -10.34
#